data_AF-A0ABD5ZYA6-F1
#
_entry.id   AF-A0ABD5ZYA6-F1
#
_cell.length_a   1.000
_cell.length_b   1.000
_cell.length_c   1.000
_cell.angle_alpha   90.00
_cell.angle_beta   90.00
_cell.angle_gamma   90.00
#
_symmetry.space_group_name_H-M   'P 1'
#
loop_
_entity.id
_entity.type
_entity.pdbx_description
1 polymer ?
#
loop_
_entity_poly.entity_id
_entity_poly.type
_entity_poly.pdbx_seq_one_letter_code
_entity_poly.pdbx_strand_id
1 'polypeptide(L)'
;MKDYLILRELDDPISREDLHGAAEKSGEALEALRSEGVDIRWVDSEVLTNDDGEVTGTFCHYQAESEDAVREHADRAGLPATRIDRQGEPLAGED
;
A
#
# COMPACT_ATOMS: atom_id res chain seq x y z
N MET A 1 -16.76 -3.47 0.82
CA MET A 1 -15.32 -3.41 0.49
C MET A 1 -14.73 -4.80 0.54
N LYS A 2 -13.67 -5.04 -0.21
CA LYS A 2 -12.87 -6.27 -0.26
C LYS A 2 -11.47 -5.93 0.20
N ASP A 3 -10.81 -6.90 0.80
CA ASP A 3 -9.44 -6.78 1.27
C ASP A 3 -8.45 -7.05 0.13
N TYR A 4 -7.46 -6.17 0.01
CA TYR A 4 -6.40 -6.19 -0.99
C TYR A 4 -5.05 -6.10 -0.29
N LEU A 5 -4.13 -6.97 -0.70
CA LEU A 5 -2.74 -6.96 -0.30
C LEU A 5 -1.93 -6.36 -1.43
N ILE A 6 -1.16 -5.33 -1.12
CA ILE A 6 -0.43 -4.52 -2.08
C ILE A 6 1.04 -4.60 -1.73
N LEU A 7 1.82 -5.19 -2.63
CA LEU A 7 3.27 -5.15 -2.54
C LEU A 7 3.78 -3.99 -3.41
N ARG A 8 4.60 -3.13 -2.80
CA ARG A 8 5.32 -2.02 -3.44
C ARG A 8 6.81 -2.26 -3.26
N GLU A 9 7.42 -2.99 -4.19
CA GLU A 9 8.88 -3.17 -4.25
C GLU A 9 9.51 -1.92 -4.87
N LEU A 10 10.64 -1.49 -4.30
CA LEU A 10 11.44 -0.39 -4.81
C LEU A 10 12.67 -0.95 -5.53
N ASP A 11 12.95 -0.47 -6.74
CA ASP A 11 14.17 -0.82 -7.47
C ASP A 11 15.43 -0.34 -6.74
N ASP A 12 15.37 0.87 -6.17
CA ASP A 12 16.43 1.46 -5.35
C ASP A 12 15.92 1.68 -3.92
N PRO A 13 16.67 1.25 -2.88
CA PRO A 13 16.26 1.43 -1.51
C PRO A 13 16.26 2.91 -1.11
N ILE A 14 15.35 3.28 -0.20
CA ILE A 14 15.18 4.66 0.28
C ILE A 14 15.37 4.76 1.79
N SER A 15 15.55 5.99 2.28
CA SER A 15 15.59 6.24 3.71
C SER A 15 14.19 6.16 4.34
N ARG A 16 14.15 6.00 5.66
CA ARG A 16 12.89 6.01 6.41
C ARG A 16 12.17 7.37 6.38
N GLU A 17 12.93 8.46 6.22
CA GLU A 17 12.37 9.80 6.05
C GLU A 17 11.68 9.95 4.69
N ASP A 18 12.30 9.43 3.62
CA ASP A 18 11.68 9.40 2.28
C ASP A 18 10.39 8.57 2.28
N LEU A 19 10.39 7.45 3.01
CA LEU A 19 9.19 6.63 3.18
C LEU A 19 8.06 7.40 3.87
N HIS A 20 8.37 8.27 4.83
CA HIS A 20 7.35 9.09 5.49
C HIS A 20 6.65 10.02 4.49
N GLY A 21 7.41 10.71 3.65
CA GLY A 21 6.85 11.57 2.60
C GLY A 21 6.03 10.80 1.57
N ALA A 22 6.40 9.55 1.26
CA ALA A 22 5.59 8.66 0.45
C ALA A 22 4.25 8.32 1.14
N ALA A 23 4.29 7.99 2.44
CA ALA A 23 3.07 7.68 3.21
C ALA A 23 2.11 8.88 3.28
N GLU A 24 2.63 10.11 3.41
CA GLU A 24 1.82 11.34 3.38
C GLU A 24 1.06 11.49 2.05
N LYS A 25 1.77 11.37 0.91
CA LYS A 25 1.14 11.41 -0.43
C LYS A 25 0.09 10.33 -0.63
N SER A 26 0.36 9.14 -0.10
CA SER A 26 -0.61 8.03 -0.10
C SER A 26 -1.89 8.40 0.65
N GLY A 27 -1.76 9.10 1.79
CA GLY A 27 -2.89 9.61 2.57
C GLY A 27 -3.69 10.67 1.83
N GLU A 28 -3.03 11.65 1.22
CA GLU A 28 -3.67 12.69 0.41
C GLU A 28 -4.48 12.09 -0.76
N ALA A 29 -3.91 11.09 -1.45
CA ALA A 29 -4.61 10.39 -2.53
C ALA A 29 -5.85 9.63 -2.04
N LEU A 30 -5.80 9.04 -0.84
CA LEU A 30 -6.97 8.40 -0.22
C LEU A 30 -8.06 9.40 0.11
N GLU A 31 -7.72 10.57 0.65
CA GLU A 31 -8.69 11.61 0.95
C GLU A 31 -9.37 12.14 -0.32
N ALA A 32 -8.60 12.38 -1.38
CA ALA A 32 -9.15 12.78 -2.68
C ALA A 32 -10.16 11.76 -3.21
N LEU A 33 -9.76 10.49 -3.28
CA LEU A 33 -10.63 9.40 -3.75
C LEU A 33 -11.92 9.27 -2.94
N ARG A 34 -11.84 9.35 -1.62
CA ARG A 34 -13.03 9.32 -0.75
C ARG A 34 -13.95 10.51 -0.99
N SER A 35 -13.40 11.70 -1.22
CA SER A 35 -14.17 12.91 -1.56
C SER A 35 -14.92 12.75 -2.89
N GLU A 36 -14.35 11.98 -3.82
CA GLU A 36 -14.96 11.63 -5.10
C GLU A 36 -15.97 10.47 -5.02
N GLY A 37 -16.16 9.90 -3.82
CA GLY A 37 -17.12 8.84 -3.57
C GLY A 37 -16.57 7.43 -3.79
N VAL A 38 -15.25 7.26 -3.90
CA VAL A 38 -14.60 5.95 -3.98
C VAL A 38 -14.45 5.37 -2.59
N ASP A 39 -15.02 4.19 -2.37
CA ASP A 39 -14.92 3.45 -1.10
C ASP A 39 -13.55 2.75 -1.01
N ILE A 40 -12.57 3.45 -0.43
CA ILE A 40 -11.22 2.93 -0.19
C ILE A 40 -10.67 3.31 1.19
N ARG A 41 -10.00 2.37 1.85
CA ARG A 41 -9.43 2.51 3.18
C ARG A 41 -8.08 1.83 3.29
N TRP A 42 -7.12 2.52 3.90
CA TRP A 42 -5.88 1.92 4.37
C TRP A 42 -6.12 1.27 5.74
N VAL A 43 -5.74 0.00 5.89
CA VAL A 43 -5.87 -0.78 7.13
C VAL A 43 -4.55 -0.74 7.91
N ASP A 44 -3.48 -1.28 7.32
CA ASP A 44 -2.13 -1.28 7.87
C ASP A 44 -1.08 -1.41 6.75
N SER A 45 0.19 -1.22 7.12
CA SER A 45 1.34 -1.44 6.25
C SER A 45 2.54 -1.92 7.03
N GLU A 46 3.19 -2.93 6.49
CA GLU A 46 4.50 -3.40 6.91
C GLU A 46 5.59 -2.77 6.03
N VAL A 47 6.70 -2.39 6.65
CA VAL A 47 7.87 -1.83 5.95
C VAL A 47 8.87 -2.95 5.71
N LEU A 48 9.31 -3.11 4.45
CA LEU A 48 10.29 -4.10 4.06
C LEU A 48 11.68 -3.46 4.07
N THR A 49 12.61 -3.98 4.87
CA THR A 49 13.98 -3.49 4.97
C THR A 49 15.02 -4.56 4.62
N ASN A 50 16.17 -4.13 4.12
CA ASN A 50 17.34 -4.99 3.97
C ASN A 50 18.14 -5.12 5.30
N ASP A 51 19.24 -5.88 5.29
CA ASP A 51 20.12 -6.10 6.45
C ASP A 51 20.79 -4.79 6.93
N ASP A 52 21.03 -3.86 6.01
CA ASP A 52 21.55 -2.52 6.27
C ASP A 52 20.50 -1.54 6.84
N GLY A 53 19.24 -1.98 6.96
CA GLY A 53 18.13 -1.19 7.52
C GLY A 53 17.52 -0.18 6.54
N GLU A 54 17.87 -0.23 5.27
CA GLU A 54 17.30 0.60 4.21
C GLU A 54 15.94 0.06 3.77
N VAL A 55 15.03 0.94 3.36
CA VAL A 55 13.67 0.55 2.96
C VAL A 55 13.70 0.06 1.51
N THR A 56 13.38 -1.22 1.33
CA THR A 56 13.28 -1.89 0.02
C THR A 56 11.85 -1.91 -0.53
N GLY A 57 10.87 -1.55 0.30
CA GLY A 57 9.47 -1.54 -0.13
C GLY A 57 8.48 -1.51 1.03
N THR A 58 7.21 -1.68 0.67
CA THR A 58 6.11 -1.81 1.64
C THR A 58 5.16 -2.90 1.23
N PHE A 59 4.56 -3.55 2.22
CA PHE A 59 3.45 -4.47 2.05
C PHE A 59 2.24 -3.89 2.77
N CYS A 60 1.18 -3.57 2.03
CA CYS A 60 0.06 -2.81 2.57
C CYS A 60 -1.25 -3.56 2.46
N HIS A 61 -2.08 -3.46 3.49
CA HIS A 61 -3.43 -3.98 3.50
C HIS A 61 -4.43 -2.83 3.31
N TYR A 62 -5.21 -2.93 2.24
CA TYR A 62 -6.25 -1.96 1.89
C TYR A 62 -7.62 -2.65 1.80
N GLN A 63 -8.66 -1.92 2.15
CA GLN A 63 -10.05 -2.27 1.88
C GLN A 63 -10.58 -1.36 0.79
N ALA A 64 -11.06 -1.92 -0.31
CA ALA A 64 -11.59 -1.14 -1.43
C ALA A 64 -12.83 -1.77 -2.06
N GLU A 65 -13.63 -1.00 -2.78
CA GLU A 65 -14.75 -1.52 -3.58
C GLU A 65 -14.30 -2.45 -4.72
N SER A 66 -13.13 -2.17 -5.31
CA SER A 66 -12.57 -2.84 -6.48
C SER A 66 -11.04 -2.77 -6.52
N GLU A 67 -10.43 -3.56 -7.39
CA GLU A 67 -8.98 -3.53 -7.63
C GLU A 67 -8.58 -2.27 -8.39
N ASP A 68 -9.45 -1.77 -9.27
CA ASP A 68 -9.28 -0.49 -9.97
C ASP A 68 -9.18 0.69 -9.01
N ALA A 69 -9.99 0.72 -7.94
CA ALA A 69 -9.88 1.76 -6.91
C ALA A 69 -8.49 1.76 -6.23
N VAL A 70 -7.91 0.58 -6.01
CA VAL A 70 -6.55 0.45 -5.45
C VAL A 70 -5.49 0.89 -6.46
N ARG A 71 -5.65 0.54 -7.74
CA ARG A 71 -4.74 0.99 -8.81
C ARG A 71 -4.79 2.50 -8.99
N GLU A 72 -5.98 3.08 -8.97
CA GLU A 72 -6.18 4.52 -9.09
C GLU A 72 -5.56 5.27 -7.90
N HIS A 73 -5.67 4.71 -6.68
CA HIS A 73 -4.94 5.21 -5.51
C HIS A 73 -3.43 5.22 -5.72
N ALA A 74 -2.87 4.10 -6.18
CA ALA A 74 -1.43 3.97 -6.41
C ALA A 74 -0.92 4.98 -7.46
N ASP A 75 -1.66 5.16 -8.55
CA ASP A 75 -1.34 6.12 -9.61
C ASP A 75 -1.35 7.57 -9.11
N ARG A 76 -2.43 7.97 -8.40
CA ARG A 76 -2.57 9.31 -7.83
C ARG A 76 -1.54 9.63 -6.75
N ALA A 77 -1.18 8.63 -5.93
CA ALA A 77 -0.14 8.78 -4.91
C ALA A 77 1.27 8.86 -5.52
N GLY A 78 1.44 8.50 -6.79
CA GLY A 78 2.74 8.34 -7.43
C GLY A 78 3.56 7.20 -6.82
N LEU A 79 2.88 6.19 -6.27
CA LEU A 79 3.49 5.04 -5.59
C LEU A 79 3.09 3.75 -6.32
N PRO A 80 3.88 3.31 -7.32
CA PRO A 80 3.52 2.17 -8.14
C PRO A 80 3.30 0.92 -7.27
N ALA A 81 2.12 0.31 -7.43
CA ALA A 81 1.80 -0.97 -6.82
C ALA A 81 2.34 -2.09 -7.72
N THR A 82 3.54 -2.59 -7.41
CA THR A 82 4.20 -3.66 -8.16
C THR A 82 3.36 -4.93 -8.25
N ARG A 83 2.56 -5.20 -7.21
CA ARG A 83 1.61 -6.31 -7.20
C ARG A 83 0.41 -6.00 -6.31
N ILE A 84 -0.78 -6.36 -6.79
CA ILE A 84 -2.05 -6.23 -6.06
C ILE A 84 -2.76 -7.57 -6.15
N ASP A 85 -3.12 -8.14 -5.01
CA ASP A 85 -3.93 -9.35 -4.93
C ASP A 85 -5.09 -9.15 -3.97
N ARG A 86 -6.21 -9.83 -4.22
CA ARG A 86 -7.27 -9.93 -3.22
C ARG A 86 -6.81 -10.85 -2.09
N GLN A 87 -7.04 -10.44 -0.84
CA GLN A 87 -6.78 -11.30 0.31
C GLN A 87 -7.72 -12.50 0.30
N GLY A 88 -7.14 -13.70 0.37
CA GLY A 88 -7.87 -14.96 0.58
C GLY A 88 -8.06 -15.28 2.07
N GLU A 89 -8.51 -16.49 2.37
CA GLU A 89 -8.60 -16.98 3.74
C GLU A 89 -7.18 -17.08 4.35
N PRO A 90 -6.92 -16.45 5.52
CA PRO A 90 -5.63 -16.53 6.16
C PRO A 90 -5.37 -17.95 6.69
N LEU A 91 -4.13 -18.40 6.60
CA LEU A 91 -3.66 -19.61 7.25
C LEU A 91 -3.03 -19.25 8.59
N ALA A 92 -3.28 -20.04 9.63
CA ALA A 92 -2.60 -19.90 10.90
C ALA A 92 -1.10 -20.22 10.74
N GLY A 93 -0.24 -19.41 11.36
CA GLY A 93 1.19 -19.70 11.50
C GLY A 93 1.46 -20.76 12.56
N GLU A 94 2.74 -21.10 12.75
CA GLU A 94 3.17 -21.90 13.91
C GLU A 94 2.94 -21.09 15.21
N ASP A 95 2.43 -21.76 16.25
CA ASP A 95 2.13 -21.18 17.58
C ASP A 95 3.37 -20.61 18.31
#